data_AF-A0A933X961-F1
#
_entry.id   AF-A0A933X961-F1
#
_cell.length_a   1.000
_cell.length_b   1.000
_cell.length_c   1.000
_cell.angle_alpha   90.00
_cell.angle_beta   90.00
_cell.angle_gamma   90.00
#
_symmetry.space_group_name_H-M   'P 1'
#
loop_
_entity.id
_entity.type
_entity.pdbx_description
1 polymer ?
#
loop_
_entity_poly.entity_id
_entity_poly.type
_entity_poly.pdbx_seq_one_letter_code
_entity_poly.pdbx_strand_id
1 'polypeptide(L)'
;MKQQTKPKPRRTGTKPPGAERPGIRLFSEAEREGFLSRNDYTGFDYFVAGRLREKKKQLSPKQQEMLAKHEDVEKLIRTDPQAVLTKAHQSIDDGVTMLLKLIHSGTFHHEELGWRADRAVGCFLSRLWFANEQLIRLAEIRAPDACSHLWLAAKRLASAFVRLATVYPEEFRSAAESSLTMPSLRARHPNFTCDAAAIAQAVHLAEKHPAPDICDNRSRMGALCHWLVANIVDRIESARSEREGMTQTAQYKKGFSKFFESDVIDLAALVTKLKQPKEPVSIYLSKRLSWATRQLLARYAASTSNPAPLLTALVKDLNRIVRAQSIYEPHRFSGVALRPETQRLLSQEPQGDYLVRRNRFLLEDAFPRGLARGLTKADKIIPDFYHPSVCRNYEACWELPGLRGNADAWWNGRVKELLLEEFGRMSRQTTHNPGLWLELVRATDGGTEKEKWRVLEKNCRNKLKQVAGENPSQA
;
A
#
# COMPACT_ATOMS: atom_id res chain seq x y z
N MET A 1 65.50 -27.44 -10.85
CA MET A 1 65.32 -26.15 -10.14
C MET A 1 64.29 -25.30 -10.87
N LYS A 2 63.56 -24.41 -10.17
CA LYS A 2 62.81 -23.24 -10.68
C LYS A 2 61.97 -23.43 -11.96
N GLN A 3 60.71 -23.88 -11.82
CA GLN A 3 59.68 -23.53 -12.81
C GLN A 3 59.28 -22.05 -12.67
N GLN A 4 59.00 -21.38 -13.79
CA GLN A 4 58.74 -19.93 -13.83
C GLN A 4 57.26 -19.61 -13.56
N THR A 5 57.00 -18.75 -12.57
CA THR A 5 55.66 -18.23 -12.29
C THR A 5 55.34 -17.03 -13.20
N LYS A 6 54.42 -17.23 -14.17
CA LYS A 6 53.88 -16.11 -14.98
C LYS A 6 53.08 -15.13 -14.09
N PRO A 7 53.26 -13.80 -14.23
CA PRO A 7 52.54 -12.83 -13.42
C PRO A 7 51.05 -12.73 -13.81
N LYS A 8 50.16 -12.60 -12.82
CA LYS A 8 48.74 -12.29 -13.05
C LYS A 8 48.59 -10.80 -13.44
N PRO A 9 47.73 -10.45 -14.42
CA PRO A 9 47.51 -9.06 -14.81
C PRO A 9 46.82 -8.26 -13.69
N ARG A 10 47.34 -7.07 -13.38
CA ARG A 10 46.68 -6.10 -12.49
C ARG A 10 45.39 -5.60 -13.15
N ARG A 11 44.22 -5.94 -12.60
CA ARG A 11 42.95 -5.26 -12.94
C ARG A 11 42.94 -3.86 -12.32
N THR A 12 43.44 -2.86 -13.05
CA THR A 12 43.25 -1.44 -12.73
C THR A 12 41.83 -0.98 -13.05
N GLY A 13 40.86 -1.50 -12.28
CA GLY A 13 39.45 -1.12 -12.38
C GLY A 13 39.18 0.21 -11.66
N THR A 14 39.38 1.34 -12.34
CA THR A 14 38.89 2.64 -11.88
C THR A 14 37.37 2.62 -11.78
N LYS A 15 36.85 2.81 -10.57
CA LYS A 15 35.42 2.73 -10.30
C LYS A 15 34.75 4.04 -10.76
N PRO A 16 33.69 4.01 -11.59
CA PRO A 16 33.01 5.24 -12.01
C PRO A 16 32.36 5.94 -10.81
N PRO A 17 32.53 7.26 -10.65
CA PRO A 17 31.90 8.01 -9.57
C PRO A 17 30.38 8.11 -9.81
N GLY A 18 29.57 7.82 -8.79
CA GLY A 18 28.12 8.01 -8.82
C GLY A 18 27.26 6.73 -8.86
N ALA A 19 27.87 5.54 -8.95
CA ALA A 19 27.12 4.30 -8.73
C ALA A 19 26.78 4.16 -7.23
N GLU A 20 25.50 4.36 -6.87
CA GLU A 20 25.02 4.03 -5.52
C GLU A 20 25.35 2.57 -5.20
N ARG A 21 25.85 2.31 -3.98
CA ARG A 21 26.01 0.93 -3.52
C ARG A 21 24.60 0.33 -3.35
N PRO A 22 24.29 -0.83 -3.94
CA PRO A 22 23.01 -1.49 -3.70
C PRO A 22 22.88 -1.72 -2.18
N GLY A 23 21.80 -1.19 -1.60
CA GLY A 23 21.62 -1.16 -0.15
C GLY A 23 21.63 -2.57 0.44
N ILE A 24 22.40 -2.78 1.51
CA ILE A 24 22.55 -4.10 2.13
C ILE A 24 21.19 -4.62 2.58
N ARG A 25 20.87 -5.89 2.27
CA ARG A 25 19.70 -6.59 2.80
C ARG A 25 19.78 -6.59 4.32
N LEU A 26 18.88 -5.87 4.97
CA LEU A 26 18.89 -5.66 6.42
C LEU A 26 18.36 -6.88 7.17
N PHE A 27 17.40 -7.59 6.55
CA PHE A 27 16.63 -8.70 7.11
C PHE A 27 16.26 -9.74 6.03
N SER A 28 16.03 -10.97 6.45
CA SER A 28 15.42 -12.05 5.66
C SER A 28 13.92 -11.84 5.45
N GLU A 29 13.32 -12.62 4.54
CA GLU A 29 11.87 -12.65 4.33
C GLU A 29 11.14 -13.09 5.60
N ALA A 30 11.64 -14.16 6.24
CA ALA A 30 11.03 -14.80 7.41
C ALA A 30 11.11 -13.94 8.67
N GLU A 31 12.24 -13.24 8.92
CA GLU A 31 12.34 -12.27 10.02
C GLU A 31 11.22 -11.21 9.93
N ARG A 32 11.01 -10.66 8.73
CA ARG A 32 9.99 -9.62 8.51
C ARG A 32 8.56 -10.15 8.55
N GLU A 33 8.29 -11.30 7.94
CA GLU A 33 6.95 -11.88 7.96
C GLU A 33 6.53 -12.32 9.38
N GLY A 34 7.51 -12.66 10.23
CA GLY A 34 7.31 -12.86 11.67
C GLY A 34 6.84 -11.61 12.43
N PHE A 35 6.96 -10.40 11.87
CA PHE A 35 6.35 -9.18 12.41
C PHE A 35 5.02 -8.86 11.71
N LEU A 36 4.97 -8.89 10.37
CA LEU A 36 3.77 -8.49 9.62
C LEU A 36 2.56 -9.41 9.85
N SER A 37 2.77 -10.72 9.97
CA SER A 37 1.71 -11.67 10.34
C SER A 37 1.03 -11.36 11.68
N ARG A 38 1.69 -10.59 12.56
CA ARG A 38 1.19 -10.12 13.87
C ARG A 38 0.89 -8.62 13.89
N ASN A 39 0.74 -7.98 12.72
CA ASN A 39 0.53 -6.54 12.56
C ASN A 39 1.55 -5.64 13.31
N ASP A 40 2.77 -6.14 13.53
CA ASP A 40 3.78 -5.46 14.35
C ASP A 40 4.69 -4.55 13.51
N TYR A 41 4.08 -3.56 12.86
CA TYR A 41 4.78 -2.59 12.02
C TYR A 41 5.82 -1.77 12.81
N THR A 42 5.51 -1.44 14.06
CA THR A 42 6.40 -0.68 14.97
C THR A 42 7.60 -1.51 15.41
N GLY A 43 7.39 -2.75 15.87
CA GLY A 43 8.47 -3.67 16.24
C GLY A 43 9.36 -4.02 15.06
N PHE A 44 8.78 -4.11 13.84
CA PHE A 44 9.56 -4.23 12.62
C PHE A 44 10.44 -3.00 12.37
N ASP A 45 9.93 -1.77 12.52
CA ASP A 45 10.73 -0.55 12.31
C ASP A 45 11.91 -0.45 13.30
N TYR A 46 11.68 -0.73 14.59
CA TYR A 46 12.76 -0.83 15.59
C TYR A 46 13.80 -1.91 15.24
N PHE A 47 13.35 -3.06 14.76
CA PHE A 47 14.25 -4.13 14.30
C PHE A 47 15.09 -3.70 13.09
N VAL A 48 14.48 -3.01 12.11
CA VAL A 48 15.20 -2.43 10.95
C VAL A 48 16.20 -1.36 11.41
N ALA A 49 15.83 -0.48 12.35
CA ALA A 49 16.72 0.53 12.92
C ALA A 49 17.93 -0.10 13.65
N GLY A 50 17.72 -1.20 14.40
CA GLY A 50 18.81 -2.00 14.97
C GLY A 50 19.79 -2.49 13.90
N ARG A 51 19.28 -3.13 12.85
CA ARG A 51 20.09 -3.60 11.70
C ARG A 51 20.80 -2.47 10.93
N LEU A 52 20.27 -1.25 10.95
CA LEU A 52 20.91 -0.05 10.39
C LEU A 52 22.07 0.43 11.27
N ARG A 53 21.89 0.45 12.59
CA ARG A 53 22.93 0.83 13.58
C ARG A 53 24.14 -0.10 13.50
N GLU A 54 23.91 -1.42 13.47
CA GLU A 54 24.95 -2.44 13.22
C GLU A 54 25.78 -2.14 11.97
N LYS A 55 25.14 -1.63 10.91
CA LYS A 55 25.71 -1.50 9.55
C LYS A 55 26.08 -0.06 9.17
N LYS A 56 26.19 0.87 10.15
CA LYS A 56 26.34 2.33 9.97
C LYS A 56 27.41 2.75 8.95
N LYS A 57 28.56 2.05 8.86
CA LYS A 57 29.65 2.32 7.90
C LYS A 57 29.34 1.92 6.44
N GLN A 58 28.20 1.29 6.16
CA GLN A 58 27.89 0.68 4.86
C GLN A 58 26.49 1.06 4.31
N LEU A 59 25.79 1.99 4.97
CA LEU A 59 24.44 2.42 4.59
C LEU A 59 24.44 3.27 3.31
N SER A 60 23.46 3.02 2.42
CA SER A 60 23.11 3.95 1.33
C SER A 60 22.52 5.27 1.87
N PRO A 61 22.50 6.39 1.12
CA PRO A 61 21.96 7.67 1.59
C PRO A 61 20.52 7.55 2.12
N LYS A 62 19.65 6.82 1.39
CA LYS A 62 18.28 6.53 1.81
C LYS A 62 18.20 5.72 3.12
N GLN A 63 19.14 4.82 3.38
CA GLN A 63 19.22 4.07 4.65
C GLN A 63 19.74 4.94 5.80
N GLN A 64 20.58 5.94 5.52
CA GLN A 64 21.02 6.94 6.51
C GLN A 64 19.87 7.89 6.88
N GLU A 65 19.12 8.38 5.88
CA GLU A 65 17.92 9.21 6.07
C GLU A 65 16.86 8.47 6.91
N MET A 66 16.63 7.18 6.62
CA MET A 66 15.66 6.35 7.34
C MET A 66 16.10 6.12 8.81
N LEU A 67 17.39 5.86 9.04
CA LEU A 67 17.92 5.75 10.41
C LEU A 67 17.81 7.07 11.17
N ALA A 68 18.18 8.20 10.55
CA ALA A 68 18.14 9.52 11.18
C ALA A 68 16.72 9.88 11.65
N LYS A 69 15.71 9.68 10.80
CA LYS A 69 14.29 9.93 11.16
C LYS A 69 13.82 9.10 12.36
N HIS A 70 14.25 7.84 12.44
CA HIS A 70 13.95 6.99 13.59
C HIS A 70 14.72 7.41 14.85
N GLU A 71 16.01 7.75 14.73
CA GLU A 71 16.85 8.24 15.83
C GLU A 71 16.36 9.60 16.38
N ASP A 72 15.87 10.50 15.53
CA ASP A 72 15.24 11.78 15.92
C ASP A 72 13.94 11.57 16.71
N VAL A 73 13.09 10.62 16.30
CA VAL A 73 11.85 10.28 17.02
C VAL A 73 12.15 9.62 18.36
N GLU A 74 13.04 8.62 18.42
CA GLU A 74 13.47 8.07 19.71
C GLU A 74 14.11 9.13 20.63
N LYS A 75 14.88 10.08 20.06
CA LYS A 75 15.47 11.17 20.82
C LYS A 75 14.38 12.04 21.43
N LEU A 76 13.38 12.45 20.65
CA LEU A 76 12.27 13.27 21.13
C LEU A 76 11.44 12.52 22.20
N ILE A 77 11.18 11.22 22.02
CA ILE A 77 10.52 10.37 23.05
C ILE A 77 11.32 10.34 24.36
N ARG A 78 12.66 10.33 24.30
CA ARG A 78 13.54 10.33 25.48
C ARG A 78 13.67 11.70 26.14
N THR A 79 13.57 12.81 25.40
CA THR A 79 13.77 14.17 25.95
C THR A 79 12.47 14.86 26.34
N ASP A 80 11.38 14.64 25.60
CA ASP A 80 10.08 15.25 25.82
C ASP A 80 8.95 14.34 25.27
N PRO A 81 8.57 13.28 26.00
CA PRO A 81 7.48 12.40 25.60
C PRO A 81 6.12 13.12 25.58
N GLN A 82 5.97 14.23 26.31
CA GLN A 82 4.72 15.00 26.32
C GLN A 82 4.55 15.78 25.01
N ALA A 83 5.60 16.39 24.46
CA ALA A 83 5.55 16.99 23.13
C ALA A 83 5.31 15.95 22.02
N VAL A 84 5.81 14.72 22.17
CA VAL A 84 5.46 13.61 21.25
C VAL A 84 3.96 13.31 21.32
N LEU A 85 3.40 13.16 22.52
CA LEU A 85 1.98 12.89 22.72
C LEU A 85 1.09 14.02 22.17
N THR A 86 1.39 15.27 22.50
CA THR A 86 0.68 16.46 22.00
C THR A 86 0.73 16.54 20.47
N LYS A 87 1.90 16.34 19.86
CA LYS A 87 2.07 16.35 18.40
C LYS A 87 1.33 15.19 17.73
N ALA A 88 1.33 14.00 18.32
CA ALA A 88 0.60 12.84 17.81
C ALA A 88 -0.92 13.09 17.84
N HIS A 89 -1.44 13.61 18.96
CA HIS A 89 -2.85 13.97 19.12
C HIS A 89 -3.29 15.01 18.08
N GLN A 90 -2.57 16.14 17.96
CA GLN A 90 -2.82 17.16 16.92
C GLN A 90 -2.81 16.57 15.50
N SER A 91 -1.79 15.76 15.17
CA SER A 91 -1.66 15.17 13.83
C SER A 91 -2.79 14.20 13.47
N ILE A 92 -3.41 13.56 14.47
CA ILE A 92 -4.57 12.68 14.29
C ILE A 92 -5.84 13.51 14.16
N ASP A 93 -6.10 14.41 15.09
CA ASP A 93 -7.35 15.18 15.17
C ASP A 93 -7.49 16.16 13.99
N ASP A 94 -6.42 16.86 13.60
CA ASP A 94 -6.42 17.72 12.40
C ASP A 94 -6.65 16.88 11.13
N GLY A 95 -5.94 15.75 10.99
CA GLY A 95 -6.04 14.87 9.83
C GLY A 95 -7.44 14.26 9.65
N VAL A 96 -8.04 13.78 10.73
CA VAL A 96 -9.43 13.28 10.76
C VAL A 96 -10.41 14.42 10.48
N THR A 97 -10.25 15.57 11.12
CA THR A 97 -11.14 16.74 10.94
C THR A 97 -11.10 17.27 9.51
N MET A 98 -9.92 17.33 8.87
CA MET A 98 -9.77 17.73 7.48
C MET A 98 -10.44 16.74 6.51
N LEU A 99 -10.26 15.43 6.73
CA LEU A 99 -10.91 14.40 5.90
C LEU A 99 -12.44 14.45 6.03
N LEU A 100 -12.97 14.54 7.25
CA LEU A 100 -14.42 14.61 7.49
C LEU A 100 -15.03 15.89 6.90
N LYS A 101 -14.35 17.04 7.00
CA LYS A 101 -14.78 18.30 6.35
C LYS A 101 -14.78 18.19 4.82
N LEU A 102 -13.77 17.52 4.24
CA LEU A 102 -13.66 17.31 2.79
C LEU A 102 -14.74 16.35 2.24
N ILE A 103 -15.08 15.31 3.01
CA ILE A 103 -16.20 14.40 2.71
C ILE A 103 -17.52 15.17 2.78
N HIS A 104 -17.76 15.89 3.88
CA HIS A 104 -19.00 16.62 4.12
C HIS A 104 -19.25 17.76 3.10
N SER A 105 -18.20 18.45 2.64
CA SER A 105 -18.35 19.56 1.69
C SER A 105 -18.82 19.11 0.30
N GLY A 106 -18.62 17.84 -0.08
CA GLY A 106 -18.83 17.36 -1.45
C GLY A 106 -17.91 17.96 -2.51
N THR A 107 -17.11 18.99 -2.16
CA THR A 107 -16.31 19.79 -3.11
C THR A 107 -15.11 19.06 -3.70
N PHE A 108 -14.79 17.85 -3.26
CA PHE A 108 -13.75 17.02 -3.86
C PHE A 108 -14.26 16.33 -5.14
N HIS A 109 -14.51 17.13 -6.18
CA HIS A 109 -14.73 16.67 -7.54
C HIS A 109 -13.65 17.24 -8.46
N HIS A 110 -13.10 16.40 -9.34
CA HIS A 110 -12.12 16.83 -10.34
C HIS A 110 -12.54 16.31 -11.71
N GLU A 111 -13.27 17.15 -12.46
CA GLU A 111 -13.93 16.78 -13.73
C GLU A 111 -12.98 16.08 -14.71
N GLU A 112 -11.79 16.66 -14.96
CA GLU A 112 -10.77 16.11 -15.88
C GLU A 112 -10.25 14.71 -15.49
N LEU A 113 -10.46 14.26 -14.23
CA LEU A 113 -9.84 13.06 -13.66
C LEU A 113 -10.87 12.10 -13.02
N GLY A 114 -12.17 12.42 -13.08
CA GLY A 114 -13.27 11.58 -12.59
C GLY A 114 -13.36 11.39 -11.07
N TRP A 115 -12.53 12.08 -10.28
CA TRP A 115 -12.48 11.91 -8.82
C TRP A 115 -13.75 12.43 -8.13
N ARG A 116 -14.18 11.78 -7.06
CA ARG A 116 -15.37 12.13 -6.26
C ARG A 116 -15.03 12.09 -4.76
N ALA A 117 -15.98 12.45 -3.91
CA ALA A 117 -15.81 12.46 -2.45
C ALA A 117 -15.52 11.05 -1.85
N ASP A 118 -15.89 9.99 -2.56
CA ASP A 118 -15.55 8.58 -2.25
C ASP A 118 -14.04 8.36 -2.01
N ARG A 119 -13.17 9.08 -2.71
CA ARG A 119 -11.71 9.06 -2.53
C ARG A 119 -11.29 9.51 -1.14
N ALA A 120 -11.97 10.50 -0.56
CA ALA A 120 -11.71 10.99 0.79
C ALA A 120 -12.25 10.01 1.85
N VAL A 121 -13.42 9.40 1.59
CA VAL A 121 -13.97 8.31 2.42
C VAL A 121 -13.01 7.12 2.46
N GLY A 122 -12.52 6.63 1.31
CA GLY A 122 -11.56 5.53 1.24
C GLY A 122 -10.23 5.83 1.97
N CYS A 123 -9.76 7.08 1.93
CA CYS A 123 -8.60 7.51 2.71
C CYS A 123 -8.85 7.40 4.22
N PHE A 124 -9.98 7.91 4.70
CA PHE A 124 -10.40 7.82 6.10
C PHE A 124 -10.56 6.38 6.57
N LEU A 125 -11.29 5.55 5.81
CA LEU A 125 -11.50 4.13 6.11
C LEU A 125 -10.17 3.35 6.17
N SER A 126 -9.22 3.63 5.27
CA SER A 126 -7.88 3.03 5.31
C SER A 126 -7.08 3.39 6.57
N ARG A 127 -7.30 4.56 7.16
CA ARG A 127 -6.67 4.93 8.45
C ARG A 127 -7.39 4.29 9.64
N LEU A 128 -8.73 4.22 9.59
CA LEU A 128 -9.55 3.55 10.60
C LEU A 128 -9.24 2.04 10.68
N TRP A 129 -9.08 1.36 9.54
CA TRP A 129 -8.63 -0.03 9.49
C TRP A 129 -7.29 -0.21 10.24
N PHE A 130 -6.28 0.58 9.87
CA PHE A 130 -4.96 0.50 10.50
C PHE A 130 -5.02 0.72 12.03
N ALA A 131 -5.82 1.67 12.50
CA ALA A 131 -6.03 1.91 13.92
C ALA A 131 -6.69 0.70 14.64
N ASN A 132 -7.67 0.07 14.01
CA ASN A 132 -8.34 -1.12 14.55
C ASN A 132 -7.37 -2.31 14.69
N GLU A 133 -6.52 -2.57 13.69
CA GLU A 133 -5.50 -3.63 13.75
C GLU A 133 -4.50 -3.40 14.91
N GLN A 134 -4.14 -2.14 15.18
CA GLN A 134 -3.27 -1.81 16.32
C GLN A 134 -4.00 -1.93 17.67
N LEU A 135 -5.31 -1.60 17.75
CA LEU A 135 -6.12 -1.85 18.94
C LEU A 135 -6.20 -3.35 19.27
N ILE A 136 -6.39 -4.20 18.26
CA ILE A 136 -6.39 -5.67 18.41
C ILE A 136 -5.04 -6.14 18.95
N ARG A 137 -3.93 -5.75 18.32
CA ARG A 137 -2.56 -6.10 18.77
C ARG A 137 -2.29 -5.66 20.22
N LEU A 138 -2.80 -4.50 20.64
CA LEU A 138 -2.67 -4.02 22.02
C LEU A 138 -3.51 -4.84 23.02
N ALA A 139 -4.69 -5.32 22.61
CA ALA A 139 -5.50 -6.23 23.42
C ALA A 139 -4.90 -7.65 23.51
N GLU A 140 -4.25 -8.15 22.44
CA GLU A 140 -3.53 -9.43 22.45
C GLU A 140 -2.38 -9.45 23.48
N ILE A 141 -1.63 -8.35 23.61
CA ILE A 141 -0.62 -8.17 24.66
C ILE A 141 -1.20 -7.73 26.02
N ARG A 142 -2.53 -7.77 26.16
CA ARG A 142 -3.30 -7.52 27.40
C ARG A 142 -3.19 -6.10 27.97
N ALA A 143 -3.03 -5.08 27.13
CA ALA A 143 -3.13 -3.69 27.58
C ALA A 143 -4.57 -3.42 28.10
N PRO A 144 -4.78 -3.04 29.39
CA PRO A 144 -6.11 -3.03 30.01
C PRO A 144 -7.14 -2.14 29.30
N ASP A 145 -6.70 -0.94 28.89
CA ASP A 145 -7.55 0.02 28.19
C ASP A 145 -7.90 -0.47 26.78
N ALA A 146 -6.97 -1.14 26.09
CA ALA A 146 -7.23 -1.70 24.76
C ALA A 146 -8.31 -2.79 24.78
N CYS A 147 -8.26 -3.70 25.76
CA CYS A 147 -9.31 -4.70 25.98
C CYS A 147 -10.68 -4.04 26.25
N SER A 148 -10.68 -2.98 27.08
CA SER A 148 -11.89 -2.25 27.46
C SER A 148 -12.49 -1.47 26.28
N HIS A 149 -11.65 -0.79 25.50
CA HIS A 149 -12.06 -0.08 24.28
C HIS A 149 -12.52 -1.05 23.18
N LEU A 150 -11.87 -2.20 23.00
CA LEU A 150 -12.27 -3.23 22.04
C LEU A 150 -13.68 -3.77 22.35
N TRP A 151 -13.98 -4.04 23.62
CA TRP A 151 -15.32 -4.45 24.07
C TRP A 151 -16.39 -3.38 23.78
N LEU A 152 -16.11 -2.12 24.12
CA LEU A 152 -17.03 -1.00 23.88
C LEU A 152 -17.22 -0.71 22.38
N ALA A 153 -16.16 -0.81 21.58
CA ALA A 153 -16.21 -0.67 20.12
C ALA A 153 -17.05 -1.79 19.49
N ALA A 154 -16.79 -3.05 19.85
CA ALA A 154 -17.56 -4.20 19.34
C ALA A 154 -19.06 -4.05 19.65
N LYS A 155 -19.43 -3.67 20.89
CA LYS A 155 -20.83 -3.41 21.26
C LYS A 155 -21.47 -2.30 20.43
N ARG A 156 -20.76 -1.17 20.22
CA ARG A 156 -21.25 -0.03 19.44
C ARG A 156 -21.40 -0.37 17.95
N LEU A 157 -20.41 -1.03 17.36
CA LEU A 157 -20.40 -1.39 15.93
C LEU A 157 -21.46 -2.45 15.61
N ALA A 158 -21.60 -3.49 16.43
CA ALA A 158 -22.66 -4.49 16.24
C ALA A 158 -24.06 -3.87 16.35
N SER A 159 -24.29 -2.96 17.32
CA SER A 159 -25.56 -2.24 17.44
C SER A 159 -25.82 -1.27 16.27
N ALA A 160 -24.77 -0.62 15.75
CA ALA A 160 -24.88 0.23 14.57
C ALA A 160 -25.21 -0.57 13.31
N PHE A 161 -24.57 -1.72 13.09
CA PHE A 161 -24.86 -2.62 11.97
C PHE A 161 -26.32 -3.09 11.99
N VAL A 162 -26.79 -3.66 13.11
CA VAL A 162 -28.19 -4.13 13.27
C VAL A 162 -29.19 -3.02 12.92
N ARG A 163 -28.96 -1.81 13.42
CA ARG A 163 -29.82 -0.66 13.12
C ARG A 163 -29.78 -0.26 11.65
N LEU A 164 -28.59 -0.07 11.07
CA LEU A 164 -28.44 0.48 9.74
C LEU A 164 -28.84 -0.53 8.66
N ALA A 165 -28.51 -1.81 8.81
CA ALA A 165 -28.91 -2.86 7.86
C ALA A 165 -30.43 -3.11 7.85
N THR A 166 -31.14 -2.78 8.94
CA THR A 166 -32.61 -2.87 9.00
C THR A 166 -33.30 -1.67 8.34
N VAL A 167 -32.67 -0.50 8.35
CA VAL A 167 -33.26 0.76 7.82
C VAL A 167 -32.80 1.06 6.39
N TYR A 168 -31.59 0.66 6.02
CA TYR A 168 -30.93 0.93 4.74
C TYR A 168 -30.28 -0.34 4.15
N PRO A 169 -31.01 -1.45 3.97
CA PRO A 169 -30.43 -2.74 3.57
C PRO A 169 -29.65 -2.69 2.24
N GLU A 170 -30.10 -1.85 1.30
CA GLU A 170 -29.47 -1.59 0.00
C GLU A 170 -27.97 -1.23 0.11
N GLU A 171 -27.61 -0.37 1.07
CA GLU A 171 -26.23 0.10 1.31
C GLU A 171 -25.28 -1.04 1.75
N PHE A 172 -25.83 -2.15 2.24
CA PHE A 172 -25.08 -3.32 2.68
C PHE A 172 -25.06 -4.43 1.62
N ARG A 173 -25.96 -4.41 0.64
CA ARG A 173 -26.16 -5.52 -0.32
C ARG A 173 -24.87 -5.87 -1.07
N SER A 174 -24.15 -4.88 -1.60
CA SER A 174 -22.92 -5.15 -2.37
C SER A 174 -21.81 -5.85 -1.57
N ALA A 175 -21.77 -5.66 -0.24
CA ALA A 175 -20.83 -6.38 0.63
C ALA A 175 -21.39 -7.76 1.01
N ALA A 176 -22.68 -7.82 1.37
CA ALA A 176 -23.33 -9.04 1.82
C ALA A 176 -23.48 -10.11 0.71
N GLU A 177 -23.71 -9.72 -0.54
CA GLU A 177 -23.73 -10.64 -1.69
C GLU A 177 -22.36 -11.27 -1.95
N SER A 178 -21.27 -10.61 -1.53
CA SER A 178 -19.88 -11.08 -1.69
C SER A 178 -19.35 -11.85 -0.47
N SER A 179 -20.01 -11.75 0.68
CA SER A 179 -19.55 -12.31 1.95
C SER A 179 -20.02 -13.75 2.15
N LEU A 180 -19.10 -14.64 2.48
CA LEU A 180 -19.39 -16.03 2.83
C LEU A 180 -19.79 -16.21 4.30
N THR A 181 -19.64 -15.17 5.12
CA THR A 181 -19.95 -15.20 6.54
C THR A 181 -20.83 -14.03 6.98
N MET A 182 -21.71 -14.28 7.95
CA MET A 182 -22.31 -13.19 8.74
C MET A 182 -21.49 -12.96 10.01
N PRO A 183 -21.23 -11.70 10.41
CA PRO A 183 -20.82 -11.40 11.77
C PRO A 183 -21.80 -12.01 12.79
N SER A 184 -21.29 -12.60 13.87
CA SER A 184 -22.12 -13.31 14.87
C SER A 184 -22.96 -12.34 15.73
N LEU A 185 -24.11 -11.90 15.21
CA LEU A 185 -25.06 -10.99 15.87
C LEU A 185 -25.82 -11.63 17.04
N ARG A 186 -25.12 -11.94 18.15
CA ARG A 186 -25.72 -12.40 19.40
C ARG A 186 -26.34 -11.23 20.20
N ALA A 187 -27.38 -10.62 19.65
CA ALA A 187 -28.04 -9.46 20.25
C ALA A 187 -29.58 -9.51 20.10
N ARG A 188 -30.26 -10.34 20.92
CA ARG A 188 -31.66 -10.08 21.27
C ARG A 188 -31.69 -8.88 22.23
N HIS A 189 -31.71 -7.68 21.68
CA HIS A 189 -31.78 -6.43 22.45
C HIS A 189 -33.24 -5.99 22.56
N PRO A 190 -33.79 -5.65 23.74
CA PRO A 190 -35.22 -5.35 23.89
C PRO A 190 -35.75 -4.28 22.93
N ASN A 191 -34.91 -3.30 22.57
CA ASN A 191 -35.28 -2.19 21.69
C ASN A 191 -35.03 -2.48 20.18
N PHE A 192 -34.57 -3.67 19.80
CA PHE A 192 -34.30 -4.05 18.40
C PHE A 192 -34.81 -5.47 18.13
N THR A 193 -35.92 -5.57 17.40
CA THR A 193 -36.75 -6.77 17.25
C THR A 193 -36.39 -7.65 16.04
N CYS A 194 -35.55 -7.17 15.13
CA CYS A 194 -35.05 -7.95 14.01
C CYS A 194 -34.02 -9.00 14.48
N ASP A 195 -34.19 -10.25 14.06
CA ASP A 195 -33.17 -11.27 14.25
C ASP A 195 -32.15 -11.29 13.09
N ALA A 196 -31.09 -12.09 13.25
CA ALA A 196 -30.02 -12.17 12.26
C ALA A 196 -30.47 -12.76 10.92
N ALA A 197 -31.53 -13.60 10.87
CA ALA A 197 -32.04 -14.18 9.64
C ALA A 197 -32.84 -13.14 8.84
N ALA A 198 -33.68 -12.35 9.51
CA ALA A 198 -34.39 -11.23 8.88
C ALA A 198 -33.42 -10.19 8.30
N ILE A 199 -32.33 -9.87 9.02
CA ILE A 199 -31.28 -8.97 8.50
C ILE A 199 -30.56 -9.59 7.31
N ALA A 200 -30.13 -10.86 7.40
CA ALA A 200 -29.43 -11.56 6.33
C ALA A 200 -30.25 -11.63 5.04
N GLN A 201 -31.56 -11.89 5.16
CA GLN A 201 -32.51 -11.85 4.04
C GLN A 201 -32.63 -10.44 3.44
N ALA A 202 -32.80 -9.40 4.29
CA ALA A 202 -32.95 -8.03 3.81
C ALA A 202 -31.74 -7.51 3.02
N VAL A 203 -30.51 -7.92 3.40
CA VAL A 203 -29.27 -7.52 2.70
C VAL A 203 -28.82 -8.51 1.61
N HIS A 204 -29.61 -9.55 1.30
CA HIS A 204 -29.29 -10.59 0.30
C HIS A 204 -27.94 -11.31 0.59
N LEU A 205 -27.66 -11.57 1.87
CA LEU A 205 -26.40 -12.21 2.30
C LEU A 205 -26.22 -13.57 1.61
N ALA A 206 -25.14 -13.71 0.84
CA ALA A 206 -24.84 -14.88 0.02
C ALA A 206 -25.96 -15.32 -0.97
N GLU A 207 -26.91 -14.46 -1.33
CA GLU A 207 -28.02 -14.84 -2.24
C GLU A 207 -27.55 -15.16 -3.66
N LYS A 208 -26.50 -14.46 -4.13
CA LYS A 208 -25.85 -14.70 -5.43
C LYS A 208 -24.83 -15.86 -5.40
N HIS A 209 -24.77 -16.64 -4.31
CA HIS A 209 -23.70 -17.60 -4.09
C HIS A 209 -23.83 -18.88 -4.96
N PRO A 210 -22.74 -19.38 -5.59
CA PRO A 210 -22.78 -20.55 -6.47
C PRO A 210 -23.23 -21.88 -5.87
N ALA A 211 -23.29 -22.04 -4.55
CA ALA A 211 -23.40 -23.32 -3.86
C ALA A 211 -24.46 -23.32 -2.76
N PRO A 212 -25.57 -24.09 -2.90
CA PRO A 212 -26.63 -24.16 -1.90
C PRO A 212 -26.23 -24.97 -0.66
N ASP A 213 -25.32 -25.94 -0.80
CA ASP A 213 -24.97 -26.90 0.25
C ASP A 213 -23.90 -26.40 1.25
N ILE A 214 -23.55 -25.11 1.23
CA ILE A 214 -22.49 -24.53 2.09
C ILE A 214 -22.73 -24.82 3.58
N CYS A 215 -24.00 -24.89 3.98
CA CYS A 215 -24.44 -25.12 5.35
C CYS A 215 -24.38 -26.60 5.79
N ASP A 216 -24.22 -27.58 4.90
CA ASP A 216 -24.22 -29.02 5.24
C ASP A 216 -22.88 -29.47 5.86
N ASN A 217 -22.61 -28.93 7.04
CA ASN A 217 -21.42 -29.22 7.84
C ASN A 217 -21.74 -30.28 8.90
N ARG A 218 -21.97 -31.53 8.45
CA ARG A 218 -22.30 -32.71 9.29
C ARG A 218 -21.28 -33.07 10.38
N SER A 219 -20.14 -32.37 10.46
CA SER A 219 -19.15 -32.53 11.52
C SER A 219 -18.59 -31.18 11.98
N ARG A 220 -18.19 -31.09 13.25
CA ARG A 220 -17.58 -29.89 13.84
C ARG A 220 -16.27 -29.51 13.13
N MET A 221 -15.47 -30.49 12.72
CA MET A 221 -14.30 -30.29 11.86
C MET A 221 -14.69 -29.64 10.52
N GLY A 222 -15.73 -30.15 9.86
CA GLY A 222 -16.24 -29.60 8.60
C GLY A 222 -16.67 -28.14 8.74
N ALA A 223 -17.42 -27.81 9.79
CA ALA A 223 -17.86 -26.44 10.08
C ALA A 223 -16.68 -25.47 10.32
N LEU A 224 -15.68 -25.88 11.11
CA LEU A 224 -14.50 -25.07 11.40
C LEU A 224 -13.58 -24.90 10.17
N CYS A 225 -13.43 -25.94 9.35
CA CYS A 225 -12.70 -25.88 8.09
C CYS A 225 -13.43 -25.01 7.04
N HIS A 226 -14.76 -25.09 6.98
CA HIS A 226 -15.58 -24.22 6.13
C HIS A 226 -15.43 -22.76 6.55
N TRP A 227 -15.59 -22.44 7.84
CA TRP A 227 -15.44 -21.08 8.35
C TRP A 227 -14.03 -20.53 8.10
N LEU A 228 -12.98 -21.33 8.27
CA LEU A 228 -11.61 -20.91 7.96
C LEU A 228 -11.42 -20.61 6.45
N VAL A 229 -11.92 -21.47 5.57
CA VAL A 229 -11.87 -21.23 4.11
C VAL A 229 -12.68 -20.01 3.72
N ALA A 230 -13.87 -19.82 4.30
CA ALA A 230 -14.73 -18.67 4.07
C ALA A 230 -14.00 -17.36 4.40
N ASN A 231 -13.44 -17.23 5.60
CA ASN A 231 -12.63 -16.06 5.97
C ASN A 231 -11.41 -15.83 5.06
N ILE A 232 -10.76 -16.90 4.58
CA ILE A 232 -9.62 -16.78 3.66
C ILE A 232 -10.10 -16.26 2.29
N VAL A 233 -11.25 -16.71 1.79
CA VAL A 233 -11.86 -16.21 0.56
C VAL A 233 -12.36 -14.77 0.73
N ASP A 234 -13.08 -14.46 1.82
CA ASP A 234 -13.54 -13.10 2.16
C ASP A 234 -12.35 -12.11 2.20
N ARG A 235 -11.20 -12.52 2.77
CA ARG A 235 -9.94 -11.75 2.76
C ARG A 235 -9.35 -11.55 1.36
N ILE A 236 -9.46 -12.54 0.48
CA ILE A 236 -8.97 -12.46 -0.90
C ILE A 236 -9.89 -11.56 -1.75
N GLU A 237 -11.22 -11.72 -1.66
CA GLU A 237 -12.17 -10.87 -2.39
C GLU A 237 -12.13 -9.41 -1.92
N SER A 238 -12.00 -9.18 -0.60
CA SER A 238 -11.72 -7.85 -0.05
C SER A 238 -10.47 -7.22 -0.68
N ALA A 239 -9.36 -7.97 -0.71
CA ALA A 239 -8.13 -7.51 -1.37
C ALA A 239 -8.31 -7.28 -2.88
N ARG A 240 -9.16 -8.05 -3.57
CA ARG A 240 -9.51 -7.86 -5.00
C ARG A 240 -10.34 -6.59 -5.22
N SER A 241 -11.28 -6.28 -4.33
CA SER A 241 -12.08 -5.04 -4.39
C SER A 241 -11.21 -3.78 -4.33
N GLU A 242 -10.12 -3.80 -3.54
CA GLU A 242 -9.18 -2.68 -3.46
C GLU A 242 -8.41 -2.41 -4.77
N ARG A 243 -8.41 -3.33 -5.75
CA ARG A 243 -7.68 -3.18 -7.03
C ARG A 243 -8.05 -1.89 -7.74
N GLU A 244 -9.33 -1.55 -7.81
CA GLU A 244 -9.78 -0.35 -8.51
C GLU A 244 -9.38 0.91 -7.74
N GLY A 245 -9.69 0.97 -6.43
CA GLY A 245 -9.33 2.09 -5.56
C GLY A 245 -7.82 2.36 -5.53
N MET A 246 -6.98 1.32 -5.54
CA MET A 246 -5.53 1.44 -5.69
C MET A 246 -5.11 1.86 -7.11
N THR A 247 -5.74 1.34 -8.17
CA THR A 247 -5.43 1.73 -9.57
C THR A 247 -5.72 3.20 -9.81
N GLN A 248 -6.88 3.68 -9.36
CA GLN A 248 -7.23 5.10 -9.31
C GLN A 248 -6.24 5.90 -8.43
N THR A 249 -5.63 5.31 -7.40
CA THR A 249 -4.61 5.97 -6.54
C THR A 249 -3.22 6.02 -7.17
N ALA A 250 -2.89 5.08 -8.04
CA ALA A 250 -1.71 5.17 -8.90
C ALA A 250 -1.93 6.18 -10.05
N GLN A 251 -3.12 6.22 -10.64
CA GLN A 251 -3.53 7.26 -11.59
C GLN A 251 -3.53 8.65 -10.96
N TYR A 252 -4.00 8.80 -9.72
CA TYR A 252 -3.85 10.03 -8.90
C TYR A 252 -2.39 10.49 -8.83
N LYS A 253 -1.44 9.56 -8.68
CA LYS A 253 0.02 9.85 -8.73
C LYS A 253 0.55 10.13 -10.15
N LYS A 254 -0.06 9.59 -11.22
CA LYS A 254 0.26 9.94 -12.61
C LYS A 254 -0.21 11.38 -12.95
N GLY A 255 -1.36 11.80 -12.43
CA GLY A 255 -1.94 13.14 -12.59
C GLY A 255 -1.05 14.27 -12.04
N PHE A 256 -0.19 13.99 -11.05
CA PHE A 256 0.85 14.93 -10.58
C PHE A 256 2.06 15.05 -11.54
N SER A 257 1.79 15.01 -12.85
CA SER A 257 2.71 15.49 -13.89
C SER A 257 2.83 17.03 -13.90
N LYS A 258 2.08 17.71 -13.03
CA LYS A 258 2.24 19.12 -12.63
C LYS A 258 3.37 19.27 -11.60
N PHE A 259 4.34 20.14 -11.86
CA PHE A 259 5.36 20.59 -10.90
C PHE A 259 4.76 21.41 -9.76
N PHE A 260 5.34 21.25 -8.56
CA PHE A 260 5.09 22.09 -7.39
C PHE A 260 6.32 22.90 -7.00
N GLU A 261 6.15 23.87 -6.09
CA GLU A 261 7.28 24.64 -5.53
C GLU A 261 8.25 23.75 -4.75
N SER A 262 7.74 22.72 -4.07
CA SER A 262 8.52 21.66 -3.43
C SER A 262 9.34 20.80 -4.40
N ASP A 263 9.04 20.82 -5.71
CA ASP A 263 9.79 20.08 -6.71
C ASP A 263 11.05 20.84 -7.16
N VAL A 264 11.26 22.10 -6.75
CA VAL A 264 12.46 22.88 -7.08
C VAL A 264 13.46 22.80 -5.93
N ILE A 265 14.22 21.70 -5.90
CA ILE A 265 15.16 21.35 -4.83
C ILE A 265 16.43 22.22 -4.79
N ASP A 266 16.79 22.86 -5.91
CA ASP A 266 17.86 23.86 -5.97
C ASP A 266 17.48 24.94 -6.99
N LEU A 267 16.84 26.00 -6.50
CA LEU A 267 16.48 27.16 -7.31
C LEU A 267 17.73 27.85 -7.88
N ALA A 268 18.87 27.87 -7.19
CA ALA A 268 20.08 28.54 -7.65
C ALA A 268 20.72 27.80 -8.84
N ALA A 269 20.77 26.47 -8.81
CA ALA A 269 21.21 25.66 -9.96
C ALA A 269 20.26 25.80 -11.16
N LEU A 270 18.94 25.82 -10.93
CA LEU A 270 17.95 26.01 -11.98
C LEU A 270 18.06 27.41 -12.62
N VAL A 271 18.16 28.46 -11.80
CA VAL A 271 18.38 29.85 -12.23
C VAL A 271 19.67 29.97 -13.03
N THR A 272 20.76 29.35 -12.59
CA THR A 272 22.07 29.42 -13.27
C THR A 272 21.96 28.94 -14.71
N LYS A 273 21.33 27.77 -14.95
CA LYS A 273 21.10 27.26 -16.30
C LYS A 273 20.10 28.08 -17.13
N LEU A 274 19.13 28.73 -16.49
CA LEU A 274 18.11 29.52 -17.20
C LEU A 274 18.56 30.96 -17.54
N LYS A 275 19.45 31.56 -16.72
CA LYS A 275 20.09 32.87 -16.98
C LYS A 275 21.13 32.80 -18.09
N GLN A 276 21.95 31.76 -18.09
CA GLN A 276 23.01 31.56 -19.08
C GLN A 276 22.83 30.20 -19.76
N PRO A 277 21.79 30.02 -20.59
CA PRO A 277 21.47 28.74 -21.20
C PRO A 277 22.52 28.36 -22.25
N LYS A 278 23.28 27.29 -21.99
CA LYS A 278 24.33 26.77 -22.89
C LYS A 278 23.88 25.52 -23.65
N GLU A 279 23.12 24.65 -23.00
CA GLU A 279 22.63 23.40 -23.61
C GLU A 279 21.35 23.65 -24.45
N PRO A 280 21.11 22.88 -25.54
CA PRO A 280 19.94 23.09 -26.40
C PRO A 280 18.60 23.06 -25.66
N VAL A 281 18.43 22.17 -24.68
CA VAL A 281 17.25 22.12 -23.80
C VAL A 281 17.11 23.37 -22.92
N SER A 282 18.21 23.90 -22.37
CA SER A 282 18.22 25.14 -21.58
C SER A 282 17.83 26.36 -22.42
N ILE A 283 18.32 26.41 -23.66
CA ILE A 283 18.00 27.48 -24.63
C ILE A 283 16.52 27.43 -25.02
N TYR A 284 16.00 26.22 -25.31
CA TYR A 284 14.57 26.03 -25.58
C TYR A 284 13.70 26.45 -24.39
N LEU A 285 14.04 26.01 -23.18
CA LEU A 285 13.26 26.27 -21.98
C LEU A 285 13.22 27.77 -21.65
N SER A 286 14.36 28.48 -21.69
CA SER A 286 14.45 29.92 -21.42
C SER A 286 13.65 30.76 -22.45
N LYS A 287 13.62 30.34 -23.73
CA LYS A 287 12.75 30.96 -24.75
C LYS A 287 11.25 30.74 -24.48
N ARG A 288 10.85 29.62 -23.88
CA ARG A 288 9.46 29.28 -23.54
C ARG A 288 8.94 29.86 -22.20
N LEU A 289 9.80 30.44 -21.36
CA LEU A 289 9.40 31.22 -20.18
C LEU A 289 8.61 32.48 -20.57
N SER A 290 7.72 32.93 -19.69
CA SER A 290 6.99 34.19 -19.85
C SER A 290 7.94 35.40 -19.69
N TRP A 291 7.51 36.56 -20.21
CA TRP A 291 8.26 37.81 -20.05
C TRP A 291 8.43 38.20 -18.57
N ALA A 292 7.38 38.07 -17.76
CA ALA A 292 7.43 38.34 -16.31
C ALA A 292 8.40 37.40 -15.60
N THR A 293 8.35 36.09 -15.88
CA THR A 293 9.30 35.12 -15.33
C THR A 293 10.73 35.42 -15.75
N ARG A 294 10.97 35.85 -17.00
CA ARG A 294 12.31 36.27 -17.45
C ARG A 294 12.82 37.52 -16.73
N GLN A 295 11.96 38.49 -16.40
CA GLN A 295 12.35 39.65 -15.59
C GLN A 295 12.68 39.25 -14.14
N LEU A 296 11.83 38.47 -13.49
CA LEU A 296 12.08 37.94 -12.14
C LEU A 296 13.38 37.12 -12.10
N LEU A 297 13.56 36.25 -13.10
CA LEU A 297 14.77 35.46 -13.29
C LEU A 297 16.00 36.35 -13.38
N ALA A 298 16.01 37.32 -14.29
CA ALA A 298 17.15 38.23 -14.50
C ALA A 298 17.55 38.97 -13.21
N ARG A 299 16.57 39.51 -12.48
CA ARG A 299 16.79 40.29 -11.25
C ARG A 299 17.16 39.47 -10.02
N TYR A 300 16.81 38.18 -9.96
CA TYR A 300 17.06 37.34 -8.79
C TYR A 300 18.56 37.09 -8.54
N ALA A 301 19.00 37.34 -7.31
CA ALA A 301 20.32 37.02 -6.79
C ALA A 301 20.17 36.09 -5.57
N ALA A 302 20.80 34.90 -5.65
CA ALA A 302 20.52 33.80 -4.72
C ALA A 302 20.86 34.07 -3.24
N SER A 303 21.72 35.06 -2.96
CA SER A 303 22.13 35.46 -1.61
C SER A 303 21.30 36.60 -1.00
N THR A 304 20.45 37.29 -1.78
CA THR A 304 19.78 38.53 -1.32
C THR A 304 18.32 38.67 -1.76
N SER A 305 17.83 37.84 -2.67
CA SER A 305 16.46 37.92 -3.20
C SER A 305 15.51 36.94 -2.52
N ASN A 306 14.29 37.40 -2.17
CA ASN A 306 13.20 36.51 -1.80
C ASN A 306 12.92 35.51 -2.96
N PRO A 307 13.02 34.19 -2.74
CA PRO A 307 12.84 33.21 -3.82
C PRO A 307 11.38 33.03 -4.25
N ALA A 308 10.39 33.29 -3.39
CA ALA A 308 9.01 32.87 -3.61
C ALA A 308 8.39 33.42 -4.92
N PRO A 309 8.49 34.72 -5.26
CA PRO A 309 7.87 35.24 -6.49
C PRO A 309 8.44 34.61 -7.77
N LEU A 310 9.75 34.32 -7.80
CA LEU A 310 10.38 33.63 -8.92
C LEU A 310 10.03 32.14 -8.95
N LEU A 311 9.97 31.50 -7.78
CA LEU A 311 9.62 30.09 -7.64
C LEU A 311 8.20 29.81 -8.16
N THR A 312 7.21 30.59 -7.71
CA THR A 312 5.82 30.51 -8.22
C THR A 312 5.75 30.76 -9.72
N ALA A 313 6.48 31.74 -10.24
CA ALA A 313 6.49 32.08 -11.66
C ALA A 313 7.14 30.99 -12.54
N LEU A 314 8.27 30.42 -12.11
CA LEU A 314 8.93 29.30 -12.77
C LEU A 314 8.05 28.06 -12.77
N VAL A 315 7.45 27.70 -11.62
CA VAL A 315 6.53 26.55 -11.52
C VAL A 315 5.30 26.74 -12.41
N LYS A 316 4.74 27.95 -12.50
CA LYS A 316 3.65 28.27 -13.44
C LYS A 316 4.05 28.07 -14.91
N ASP A 317 5.22 28.54 -15.31
CA ASP A 317 5.71 28.36 -16.69
C ASP A 317 6.10 26.91 -17.00
N LEU A 318 6.79 26.21 -16.10
CA LEU A 318 7.12 24.79 -16.24
C LEU A 318 5.86 23.95 -16.47
N ASN A 319 4.79 24.25 -15.71
CA ASN A 319 3.49 23.60 -15.85
C ASN A 319 2.77 23.89 -17.17
N ARG A 320 2.92 25.09 -17.74
CA ARG A 320 2.48 25.39 -19.12
C ARG A 320 3.29 24.59 -20.14
N ILE A 321 4.60 24.47 -19.93
CA ILE A 321 5.54 23.89 -20.89
C ILE A 321 5.41 22.37 -20.96
N VAL A 322 5.18 21.67 -19.85
CA VAL A 322 4.94 20.21 -19.89
C VAL A 322 3.61 19.83 -20.51
N ARG A 323 2.58 20.70 -20.40
CA ARG A 323 1.26 20.53 -21.01
C ARG A 323 1.20 20.89 -22.51
N ALA A 324 2.28 21.41 -23.08
CA ALA A 324 2.36 21.66 -24.51
C ALA A 324 2.57 20.36 -25.31
N GLN A 325 2.65 20.49 -26.63
CA GLN A 325 3.16 19.45 -27.54
C GLN A 325 4.53 18.91 -27.09
N SER A 326 4.98 17.82 -27.72
CA SER A 326 6.29 17.20 -27.46
C SER A 326 7.41 18.24 -27.30
N ILE A 327 8.02 18.29 -26.11
CA ILE A 327 9.25 19.08 -25.95
C ILE A 327 10.46 18.33 -26.52
N TYR A 328 10.35 17.01 -26.77
CA TYR A 328 11.45 16.17 -27.24
C TYR A 328 11.75 16.35 -28.72
N GLU A 329 13.02 16.61 -29.00
CA GLU A 329 13.70 16.44 -30.28
C GLU A 329 15.08 15.82 -29.97
N PRO A 330 15.61 14.86 -30.75
CA PRO A 330 16.88 14.20 -30.43
C PRO A 330 18.05 15.18 -30.22
N HIS A 331 18.18 16.18 -31.09
CA HIS A 331 19.20 17.24 -30.95
C HIS A 331 18.96 18.13 -29.71
N ARG A 332 17.71 18.38 -29.31
CA ARG A 332 17.42 19.23 -28.13
C ARG A 332 17.88 18.58 -26.82
N PHE A 333 17.89 17.24 -26.77
CA PHE A 333 18.30 16.45 -25.60
C PHE A 333 19.68 15.79 -25.78
N SER A 334 20.48 16.23 -26.74
CA SER A 334 21.87 15.77 -26.90
C SER A 334 22.68 16.03 -25.63
N GLY A 335 23.30 14.98 -25.06
CA GLY A 335 24.04 15.07 -23.81
C GLY A 335 23.21 15.01 -22.53
N VAL A 336 21.87 14.85 -22.61
CA VAL A 336 21.02 14.60 -21.44
C VAL A 336 20.98 13.09 -21.14
N ALA A 337 21.35 12.72 -19.91
CA ALA A 337 21.33 11.33 -19.44
C ALA A 337 19.90 10.88 -19.06
N LEU A 338 19.09 10.57 -20.07
CA LEU A 338 17.69 10.12 -19.91
C LEU A 338 17.62 8.77 -19.16
N ARG A 339 16.82 8.69 -18.10
CA ARG A 339 16.61 7.43 -17.34
C ARG A 339 15.76 6.42 -18.14
N PRO A 340 15.81 5.11 -17.83
CA PRO A 340 15.07 4.08 -18.56
C PRO A 340 13.55 4.31 -18.63
N GLU A 341 12.95 4.98 -17.64
CA GLU A 341 11.53 5.32 -17.65
C GLU A 341 11.20 6.43 -18.64
N THR A 342 12.08 7.43 -18.80
CA THR A 342 11.95 8.47 -19.84
C THR A 342 12.13 7.87 -21.23
N GLN A 343 13.07 6.93 -21.38
CA GLN A 343 13.29 6.20 -22.65
C GLN A 343 12.06 5.35 -23.04
N ARG A 344 11.47 4.60 -22.09
CA ARG A 344 10.24 3.83 -22.34
C ARG A 344 9.03 4.69 -22.71
N LEU A 345 8.90 5.90 -22.12
CA LEU A 345 7.87 6.86 -22.52
C LEU A 345 8.15 7.52 -23.88
N LEU A 346 9.39 7.53 -24.36
CA LEU A 346 9.70 8.00 -25.72
C LEU A 346 9.28 6.97 -26.77
N SER A 347 9.54 5.68 -26.55
CA SER A 347 9.20 4.58 -27.46
C SER A 347 7.71 4.19 -27.50
N GLN A 348 6.83 5.03 -26.96
CA GLN A 348 5.38 4.79 -26.85
C GLN A 348 4.52 5.91 -27.46
N GLU A 349 5.14 6.94 -28.05
CA GLU A 349 4.51 8.15 -28.61
C GLU A 349 3.27 8.67 -27.85
N PRO A 350 3.36 8.83 -26.52
CA PRO A 350 2.18 9.04 -25.68
C PRO A 350 1.46 10.36 -25.94
N GLN A 351 0.15 10.32 -25.75
CA GLN A 351 -0.78 11.46 -25.81
C GLN A 351 -1.36 11.75 -24.41
N GLY A 352 -2.10 12.86 -24.26
CA GLY A 352 -2.78 13.23 -23.01
C GLY A 352 -1.82 13.34 -21.81
N ASP A 353 -2.23 12.89 -20.64
CA ASP A 353 -1.39 12.93 -19.42
C ASP A 353 -0.06 12.18 -19.57
N TYR A 354 0.03 11.15 -20.41
CA TYR A 354 1.29 10.46 -20.65
C TYR A 354 2.28 11.32 -21.47
N LEU A 355 1.79 12.23 -22.34
CA LEU A 355 2.60 13.27 -22.96
C LEU A 355 3.13 14.26 -21.92
N VAL A 356 2.24 14.74 -21.03
CA VAL A 356 2.60 15.68 -19.96
C VAL A 356 3.65 15.06 -19.04
N ARG A 357 3.46 13.80 -18.66
CA ARG A 357 4.40 13.02 -17.84
C ARG A 357 5.75 12.83 -18.52
N ARG A 358 5.76 12.50 -19.82
CA ARG A 358 7.00 12.41 -20.62
C ARG A 358 7.73 13.74 -20.67
N ASN A 359 7.01 14.84 -20.95
CA ASN A 359 7.57 16.19 -20.95
C ASN A 359 8.13 16.59 -19.56
N ARG A 360 7.45 16.24 -18.46
CA ARG A 360 7.98 16.41 -17.09
C ARG A 360 9.27 15.61 -16.88
N PHE A 361 9.26 14.32 -17.22
CA PHE A 361 10.40 13.42 -17.03
C PHE A 361 11.65 13.87 -17.80
N LEU A 362 11.46 14.41 -19.00
CA LEU A 362 12.52 15.02 -19.81
C LEU A 362 13.16 16.24 -19.15
N LEU A 363 12.37 17.11 -18.51
CA LEU A 363 12.90 18.26 -17.77
C LEU A 363 13.61 17.82 -16.48
N GLU A 364 13.10 16.83 -15.76
CA GLU A 364 13.77 16.28 -14.57
C GLU A 364 15.13 15.64 -14.91
N ASP A 365 15.27 15.00 -16.07
CA ASP A 365 16.56 14.45 -16.53
C ASP A 365 17.52 15.53 -17.06
N ALA A 366 17.01 16.66 -17.57
CA ALA A 366 17.82 17.80 -18.04
C ALA A 366 18.30 18.74 -16.91
N PHE A 367 17.53 18.84 -15.82
CA PHE A 367 17.81 19.70 -14.66
C PHE A 367 17.92 18.93 -13.32
N PRO A 368 18.64 17.78 -13.25
CA PRO A 368 18.57 16.83 -12.12
C PRO A 368 19.21 17.31 -10.81
N ARG A 369 19.79 18.53 -10.78
CA ARG A 369 20.18 19.23 -9.56
C ARG A 369 19.12 20.20 -9.07
N GLY A 370 18.40 20.86 -9.98
CA GLY A 370 17.44 21.93 -9.66
C GLY A 370 16.00 21.45 -9.51
N LEU A 371 15.64 20.34 -10.18
CA LEU A 371 14.32 19.71 -10.10
C LEU A 371 14.42 18.36 -9.40
N ALA A 372 13.48 18.11 -8.48
CA ALA A 372 13.23 16.79 -7.93
C ALA A 372 12.85 15.84 -9.06
N ARG A 373 13.52 14.69 -9.13
CA ARG A 373 13.04 13.56 -9.93
C ARG A 373 11.75 13.03 -9.29
N GLY A 374 10.61 13.31 -9.92
CA GLY A 374 9.33 12.74 -9.60
C GLY A 374 9.47 11.23 -9.53
N LEU A 375 9.24 10.68 -8.34
CA LEU A 375 9.41 9.26 -8.08
C LEU A 375 8.48 8.45 -8.98
N THR A 376 9.00 7.39 -9.59
CA THR A 376 8.28 6.47 -10.49
C THR A 376 7.24 5.58 -9.79
N LYS A 377 6.83 5.98 -8.58
CA LYS A 377 5.68 5.55 -7.77
C LYS A 377 4.33 5.57 -8.49
N ALA A 378 4.26 6.19 -9.67
CA ALA A 378 3.05 6.31 -10.49
C ALA A 378 2.77 5.05 -11.35
N ASP A 379 3.74 4.17 -11.58
CA ASP A 379 3.54 2.95 -12.40
C ASP A 379 3.15 1.72 -11.58
N LYS A 380 3.34 1.75 -10.26
CA LYS A 380 2.83 0.71 -9.36
C LYS A 380 1.42 1.07 -8.92
N ILE A 381 0.50 0.13 -9.13
CA ILE A 381 -0.87 0.21 -8.60
C ILE A 381 -0.83 0.31 -7.06
N ILE A 382 -0.02 -0.53 -6.41
CA ILE A 382 0.13 -0.57 -4.95
C ILE A 382 1.12 0.52 -4.50
N PRO A 383 0.76 1.39 -3.55
CA PRO A 383 1.66 2.41 -3.02
C PRO A 383 2.96 1.86 -2.41
N ASP A 384 4.10 2.44 -2.80
CA ASP A 384 5.46 2.16 -2.30
C ASP A 384 5.68 2.22 -0.76
N PHE A 385 4.68 2.60 0.03
CA PHE A 385 4.73 2.53 1.50
C PHE A 385 4.26 1.18 2.04
N TYR A 386 3.49 0.39 1.27
CA TYR A 386 3.23 -1.01 1.60
C TYR A 386 4.53 -1.81 1.44
N HIS A 387 4.83 -2.73 2.36
CA HIS A 387 6.01 -3.59 2.26
C HIS A 387 5.79 -4.65 1.17
N PRO A 388 6.60 -4.76 0.09
CA PRO A 388 6.54 -5.76 -0.99
C PRO A 388 5.98 -7.19 -0.80
N SER A 389 5.87 -7.75 0.40
CA SER A 389 5.07 -8.98 0.63
C SER A 389 3.57 -8.69 0.59
N VAL A 390 3.13 -7.56 1.19
CA VAL A 390 1.78 -7.00 1.03
C VAL A 390 1.52 -6.64 -0.43
N CYS A 391 2.49 -6.07 -1.16
CA CYS A 391 2.34 -5.84 -2.60
C CYS A 391 2.07 -7.15 -3.35
N ARG A 392 2.91 -8.17 -3.16
CA ARG A 392 2.71 -9.49 -3.76
C ARG A 392 1.41 -10.17 -3.32
N ASN A 393 0.92 -9.92 -2.10
CA ASN A 393 -0.38 -10.43 -1.65
C ASN A 393 -1.51 -9.81 -2.46
N TYR A 394 -1.52 -8.47 -2.65
CA TYR A 394 -2.48 -7.82 -3.54
C TYR A 394 -2.33 -8.32 -4.98
N GLU A 395 -1.12 -8.32 -5.54
CA GLU A 395 -0.83 -8.82 -6.90
C GLU A 395 -1.32 -10.27 -7.09
N ALA A 396 -1.02 -11.18 -6.17
CA ALA A 396 -1.46 -12.58 -6.23
C ALA A 396 -2.99 -12.72 -6.13
N CYS A 397 -3.66 -11.96 -5.26
CA CYS A 397 -5.13 -11.93 -5.21
C CYS A 397 -5.73 -11.36 -6.50
N TRP A 398 -5.09 -10.37 -7.11
CA TRP A 398 -5.59 -9.66 -8.29
C TRP A 398 -5.50 -10.48 -9.58
N GLU A 399 -4.50 -11.35 -9.71
CA GLU A 399 -4.37 -12.25 -10.87
C GLU A 399 -5.18 -13.54 -10.74
N LEU A 400 -5.95 -13.74 -9.65
CA LEU A 400 -6.90 -14.84 -9.54
C LEU A 400 -8.13 -14.62 -10.45
N PRO A 401 -8.62 -15.66 -11.16
CA PRO A 401 -9.90 -15.63 -11.86
C PRO A 401 -11.08 -15.48 -10.87
N GLY A 402 -12.29 -15.23 -11.37
CA GLY A 402 -13.50 -15.30 -10.53
C GLY A 402 -13.64 -16.69 -9.90
N LEU A 403 -13.99 -16.75 -8.60
CA LEU A 403 -13.95 -17.98 -7.79
C LEU A 403 -14.79 -19.15 -8.36
N ARG A 404 -15.93 -18.86 -9.00
CA ARG A 404 -16.85 -19.88 -9.52
C ARG A 404 -16.15 -20.81 -10.51
N GLY A 405 -16.15 -22.11 -10.25
CA GLY A 405 -15.50 -23.12 -11.10
C GLY A 405 -13.98 -23.01 -11.21
N ASN A 406 -13.33 -22.29 -10.28
CA ASN A 406 -11.89 -22.02 -10.29
C ASN A 406 -11.22 -22.33 -8.93
N ALA A 407 -11.77 -23.26 -8.15
CA ALA A 407 -11.29 -23.61 -6.81
C ALA A 407 -9.81 -24.04 -6.82
N ASP A 408 -9.38 -24.82 -7.81
CA ASP A 408 -7.98 -25.26 -7.87
C ASP A 408 -7.02 -24.15 -8.33
N ALA A 409 -7.49 -23.13 -9.06
CA ALA A 409 -6.70 -21.92 -9.31
C ALA A 409 -6.54 -21.09 -8.02
N TRP A 410 -7.62 -20.90 -7.28
CA TRP A 410 -7.62 -20.22 -5.98
C TRP A 410 -6.78 -20.95 -4.92
N TRP A 411 -6.88 -22.28 -4.88
CA TRP A 411 -6.13 -23.15 -3.99
C TRP A 411 -4.63 -22.97 -4.16
N ASN A 412 -4.15 -23.08 -5.40
CA ASN A 412 -2.73 -23.01 -5.74
C ASN A 412 -2.20 -21.57 -5.77
N GLY A 413 -3.06 -20.58 -6.08
CA GLY A 413 -2.67 -19.17 -6.20
C GLY A 413 -2.53 -18.41 -4.88
N ARG A 414 -3.41 -18.64 -3.89
CA ARG A 414 -3.30 -17.97 -2.57
C ARG A 414 -3.90 -18.73 -1.37
N VAL A 415 -5.01 -19.46 -1.53
CA VAL A 415 -5.75 -20.05 -0.39
C VAL A 415 -4.89 -21.03 0.42
N LYS A 416 -4.09 -21.89 -0.23
CA LYS A 416 -3.19 -22.82 0.47
C LYS A 416 -2.08 -22.12 1.26
N GLU A 417 -1.57 -20.98 0.78
CA GLU A 417 -0.52 -20.24 1.46
C GLU A 417 -1.07 -19.55 2.74
N LEU A 418 -2.22 -18.89 2.64
CA LEU A 418 -2.93 -18.33 3.80
C LEU A 418 -3.33 -19.43 4.80
N LEU A 419 -3.71 -20.63 4.33
CA LEU A 419 -3.99 -21.76 5.20
C LEU A 419 -2.74 -22.28 5.93
N LEU A 420 -1.58 -22.28 5.27
CA LEU A 420 -0.29 -22.59 5.90
C LEU A 420 0.12 -21.53 6.94
N GLU A 421 -0.11 -20.24 6.66
CA GLU A 421 0.09 -19.16 7.64
C GLU A 421 -0.73 -19.41 8.90
N GLU A 422 -2.04 -19.64 8.78
CA GLU A 422 -2.95 -19.86 9.92
C GLU A 422 -2.65 -21.16 10.67
N PHE A 423 -2.31 -22.25 9.98
CA PHE A 423 -1.83 -23.49 10.62
C PHE A 423 -0.56 -23.25 11.43
N GLY A 424 0.40 -22.50 10.86
CA GLY A 424 1.61 -22.09 11.55
C GLY A 424 1.38 -21.13 12.72
N ARG A 425 0.24 -20.44 12.80
CA ARG A 425 -0.18 -19.66 13.99
C ARG A 425 -0.74 -20.58 15.07
N MET A 426 -1.68 -21.46 14.73
CA MET A 426 -2.29 -22.42 15.67
C MET A 426 -1.25 -23.35 16.32
N SER A 427 -0.27 -23.82 15.54
CA SER A 427 0.87 -24.62 16.01
C SER A 427 1.69 -23.91 17.10
N ARG A 428 2.09 -22.66 16.84
CA ARG A 428 2.98 -21.89 17.73
C ARG A 428 2.25 -21.21 18.90
N GLN A 429 0.94 -21.03 18.79
CA GLN A 429 0.12 -20.36 19.80
C GLN A 429 -1.23 -21.05 19.93
N THR A 430 -1.34 -21.92 20.93
CA THR A 430 -2.55 -22.74 21.19
C THR A 430 -3.80 -21.93 21.59
N THR A 431 -3.66 -20.63 21.87
CA THR A 431 -4.79 -19.69 22.05
C THR A 431 -5.32 -19.12 20.74
N HIS A 432 -4.62 -19.31 19.60
CA HIS A 432 -5.09 -18.93 18.27
C HIS A 432 -5.95 -20.06 17.70
N ASN A 433 -7.22 -19.77 17.39
CA ASN A 433 -8.23 -20.74 16.93
C ASN A 433 -8.19 -22.12 17.67
N PRO A 434 -8.33 -22.12 19.01
CA PRO A 434 -8.19 -23.34 19.83
C PRO A 434 -9.22 -24.41 19.48
N GLY A 435 -10.40 -24.02 18.99
CA GLY A 435 -11.45 -24.95 18.57
C GLY A 435 -11.01 -25.85 17.41
N LEU A 436 -10.42 -25.26 16.35
CA LEU A 436 -9.91 -26.04 15.22
C LEU A 436 -8.68 -26.86 15.59
N TRP A 437 -7.76 -26.32 16.39
CA TRP A 437 -6.59 -27.06 16.84
C TRP A 437 -6.96 -28.29 17.68
N LEU A 438 -7.96 -28.19 18.56
CA LEU A 438 -8.46 -29.33 19.35
C LEU A 438 -9.13 -30.41 18.48
N GLU A 439 -9.93 -30.03 17.47
CA GLU A 439 -10.48 -31.04 16.55
C GLU A 439 -9.39 -31.64 15.64
N LEU A 440 -8.32 -30.92 15.31
CA LEU A 440 -7.16 -31.48 14.58
C LEU A 440 -6.36 -32.46 15.44
N VAL A 441 -6.19 -32.19 16.74
CA VAL A 441 -5.60 -33.14 17.70
C VAL A 441 -6.43 -34.43 17.77
N ARG A 442 -7.76 -34.32 17.83
CA ARG A 442 -8.67 -35.48 17.85
C ARG A 442 -8.65 -36.26 16.53
N ALA A 443 -8.73 -35.58 15.39
CA ALA A 443 -8.78 -36.20 14.08
C ALA A 443 -7.45 -36.85 13.62
N THR A 444 -6.41 -36.82 14.46
CA THR A 444 -5.13 -37.51 14.24
C THR A 444 -4.66 -38.30 15.47
N ASP A 445 -5.52 -38.54 16.47
CA ASP A 445 -5.17 -39.20 17.75
C ASP A 445 -3.87 -38.68 18.40
N GLY A 446 -3.71 -37.34 18.38
CA GLY A 446 -2.52 -36.66 18.91
C GLY A 446 -1.33 -36.55 17.94
N GLY A 447 -1.33 -37.26 16.81
CA GLY A 447 -0.26 -37.42 15.82
C GLY A 447 0.44 -36.15 15.28
N THR A 448 1.45 -36.32 14.42
CA THR A 448 2.41 -35.25 14.08
C THR A 448 1.77 -34.02 13.44
N GLU A 449 2.45 -32.87 13.46
CA GLU A 449 1.99 -31.67 12.73
C GLU A 449 1.79 -31.94 11.23
N LYS A 450 2.58 -32.85 10.64
CA LYS A 450 2.44 -33.28 9.24
C LYS A 450 1.13 -34.01 8.98
N GLU A 451 0.61 -34.73 9.97
CA GLU A 451 -0.70 -35.41 9.92
C GLU A 451 -1.84 -34.43 10.18
N LYS A 452 -1.71 -33.55 11.18
CA LYS A 452 -2.67 -32.45 11.41
C LYS A 452 -2.81 -31.57 10.16
N TRP A 453 -1.69 -31.22 9.53
CA TRP A 453 -1.69 -30.48 8.26
C TRP A 453 -2.42 -31.24 7.15
N ARG A 454 -2.14 -32.54 6.92
CA ARG A 454 -2.83 -33.35 5.89
C ARG A 454 -4.35 -33.38 6.09
N VAL A 455 -4.82 -33.50 7.34
CA VAL A 455 -6.24 -33.48 7.67
C VAL A 455 -6.85 -32.11 7.37
N LEU A 456 -6.20 -31.02 7.80
CA LEU A 456 -6.65 -29.66 7.50
C LEU A 456 -6.68 -29.38 5.98
N GLU A 457 -5.59 -29.71 5.29
CA GLU A 457 -5.41 -29.50 3.85
C GLU A 457 -6.53 -30.17 3.04
N LYS A 458 -6.82 -31.44 3.34
CA LYS A 458 -7.90 -32.20 2.68
C LYS A 458 -9.28 -31.59 2.94
N ASN A 459 -9.59 -31.24 4.19
CA ASN A 459 -10.91 -30.68 4.53
C ASN A 459 -11.09 -29.29 3.91
N CYS A 460 -10.09 -28.41 4.01
CA CYS A 460 -10.16 -27.06 3.45
C CYS A 460 -10.19 -27.05 1.91
N ARG A 461 -9.46 -27.93 1.20
CA ARG A 461 -9.57 -28.01 -0.27
C ARG A 461 -10.96 -28.45 -0.72
N ASN A 462 -11.56 -29.43 -0.04
CA ASN A 462 -12.93 -29.85 -0.30
C ASN A 462 -13.93 -28.72 -0.02
N LYS A 463 -13.74 -27.94 1.05
CA LYS A 463 -14.58 -26.77 1.34
C LYS A 463 -14.40 -25.62 0.35
N LEU A 464 -13.21 -25.40 -0.21
CA LEU A 464 -13.03 -24.42 -1.29
C LEU A 464 -13.76 -24.84 -2.57
N LYS A 465 -13.74 -26.13 -2.94
CA LYS A 465 -14.53 -26.64 -4.08
C LYS A 465 -16.03 -26.42 -3.88
N GLN A 466 -16.55 -26.72 -2.68
CA GLN A 466 -17.95 -26.42 -2.35
C GLN A 466 -18.25 -24.92 -2.46
N VAL A 467 -17.42 -24.04 -1.90
CA VAL A 467 -17.61 -22.57 -2.03
C VAL A 467 -17.58 -22.12 -3.50
N ALA A 468 -16.70 -22.68 -4.33
CA ALA A 468 -16.61 -22.35 -5.77
C ALA A 468 -17.79 -22.89 -6.62
N GLY A 469 -18.72 -23.64 -6.05
CA GLY A 469 -19.79 -24.33 -6.78
C GLY A 469 -19.32 -25.61 -7.52
N GLU A 470 -18.11 -26.10 -7.25
CA GLU A 470 -17.60 -27.37 -7.76
C GLU A 470 -18.12 -28.53 -6.91
N ASN A 471 -19.42 -28.81 -7.01
CA ASN A 471 -20.05 -29.90 -6.28
C ASN A 471 -19.65 -31.27 -6.87
N PRO A 472 -19.18 -32.24 -6.06
CA PRO A 472 -18.86 -33.59 -6.55
C PRO A 472 -20.05 -34.39 -7.11
N SER A 473 -21.27 -33.89 -6.92
CA SER A 473 -22.55 -34.56 -7.21
C SER A 473 -23.03 -34.43 -8.66
N GLN A 474 -22.17 -34.01 -9.59
CA GLN A 474 -22.50 -33.75 -11.01
C GLN A 474 -21.52 -34.44 -11.98
N ALA A 475 -20.98 -35.59 -11.59
CA ALA A 475 -20.09 -36.45 -12.38
C ALA A 475 -20.61 -37.89 -12.40
#